data_AF-A0A1I2LM95-F1
#
_entry.id   AF-A0A1I2LM95-F1
#
_cell.length_a   1.000
_cell.length_b   1.000
_cell.length_c   1.000
_cell.angle_alpha   90.00
_cell.angle_beta   90.00
_cell.angle_gamma   90.00
#
_symmetry.space_group_name_H-M   'P 1'
#
loop_
_entity.id
_entity.type
_entity.pdbx_description
1 polymer ?
#
loop_
_entity_poly.entity_id
_entity_poly.type
_entity_poly.pdbx_seq_one_letter_code
_entity_poly.pdbx_strand_id
1 'polypeptide(L)' 'MLEKPTPPGDCECCEAGCEPCVWDIYYEDMREWKAAQEKLKAAQEVESADGKTTENADEKQAESRV' A
#
# COMPACT_ATOMS: atom_id res chain seq x y z
N MET A 1 -2.30 2.22 7.87
CA MET A 1 -1.36 1.72 6.84
C MET A 1 0.01 1.64 7.50
N LEU A 2 0.65 0.49 7.55
CA LEU A 2 2.05 0.43 7.98
C LEU A 2 2.88 1.13 6.90
N GLU A 3 3.68 2.12 7.31
CA GLU A 3 4.60 2.79 6.40
C GLU A 3 5.81 1.88 6.13
N LYS A 4 6.35 1.94 4.91
CA LYS A 4 7.46 1.07 4.53
C LYS A 4 8.70 1.46 5.34
N PRO A 5 9.35 0.53 6.07
CA PRO A 5 10.57 0.86 6.80
C PRO A 5 11.64 1.32 5.82
N THR A 6 12.36 2.37 6.21
CA THR A 6 13.46 2.93 5.43
C THR A 6 14.75 2.21 5.84
N PRO A 7 15.61 1.85 4.86
CA PRO A 7 16.89 1.23 5.20
C PRO A 7 17.75 2.21 6.02
N PRO A 8 18.52 1.69 6.99
CA PRO A 8 19.44 2.52 7.75
C PRO A 8 20.53 3.11 6.86
N GLY A 9 20.98 4.32 7.19
CA GLY A 9 22.07 4.97 6.45
C GLY A 9 23.41 4.25 6.64
N ASP A 10 24.34 4.41 5.70
CA ASP A 10 25.67 3.78 5.75
C ASP A 10 26.46 4.15 7.03
N CYS A 11 26.20 5.31 7.64
CA CYS A 11 26.82 5.71 8.91
C CYS A 11 26.13 5.17 10.17
N GLU A 12 24.92 4.62 10.04
CA GLU A 12 24.18 4.00 11.16
C GLU A 12 24.56 2.53 11.34
N CYS A 13 25.01 1.90 10.25
CA CYS A 13 25.62 0.58 10.31
C CYS A 13 27.06 0.70 10.82
N CYS A 14 27.26 0.35 12.08
CA CYS A 14 28.57 0.29 12.73
C CYS A 14 29.55 -0.70 12.04
N GLU A 15 29.05 -1.63 11.20
CA GLU A 15 29.80 -2.68 10.46
C GLU A 15 30.73 -3.58 11.29
N ALA A 16 30.85 -3.31 12.59
CA ALA A 16 31.77 -3.96 13.53
C ALA A 16 31.05 -4.92 14.49
N GLY A 17 29.79 -5.28 14.22
CA GLY A 17 29.02 -6.22 15.05
C GLY A 17 28.42 -5.60 16.32
N CYS A 18 28.04 -4.33 16.27
CA CYS A 18 27.25 -3.70 17.33
C CYS A 18 25.91 -4.46 17.52
N GLU A 19 25.61 -4.94 18.74
CA GLU A 19 24.34 -5.60 19.08
C GLU A 19 23.45 -4.67 19.93
N PRO A 20 22.19 -4.40 19.52
CA PRO A 20 21.48 -4.95 18.36
C PRO A 20 21.90 -4.32 17.01
N CYS A 21 21.99 -5.15 15.96
CA CYS A 21 22.34 -4.68 14.62
C CYS A 21 21.15 -3.89 14.03
N VAL A 22 21.44 -2.73 13.45
CA VAL A 22 20.43 -1.89 12.80
C VAL A 22 19.70 -2.63 11.65
N TRP A 23 20.38 -3.57 11.00
CA TRP A 23 19.79 -4.41 9.97
C TRP A 23 18.79 -5.43 10.52
N ASP A 24 19.01 -5.96 11.73
CA ASP A 24 18.09 -6.91 12.35
C ASP A 24 16.74 -6.23 12.62
N ILE A 25 16.78 -5.03 13.20
CA ILE A 25 15.60 -4.20 13.45
C ILE A 25 14.89 -3.86 12.15
N TYR A 26 15.64 -3.43 11.12
CA TYR A 26 15.07 -3.13 9.81
C TYR A 26 14.37 -4.35 9.18
N TYR A 27 14.96 -5.54 9.28
CA TYR A 27 14.35 -6.75 8.73
C TYR A 27 13.13 -7.19 9.54
N GLU A 28 13.11 -6.98 10.84
CA GLU A 28 11.94 -7.18 11.69
C GLU A 28 10.76 -6.31 11.24
N ASP A 29 10.97 -5.00 11.17
CA ASP A 29 9.95 -4.05 10.72
C ASP A 29 9.47 -4.37 9.30
N MET A 30 10.39 -4.79 8.43
CA MET A 30 10.08 -5.12 7.04
C MET A 30 9.24 -6.40 6.90
N ARG A 31 9.42 -7.37 7.80
CA ARG A 31 8.55 -8.56 7.88
C ARG A 31 7.12 -8.16 8.28
N GLU A 32 6.98 -7.30 9.29
CA GLU A 32 5.67 -6.83 9.73
C GLU A 32 4.95 -6.02 8.66
N TRP A 33 5.68 -5.13 7.98
CA TRP A 33 5.15 -4.35 6.86
C TRP A 33 4.66 -5.24 5.72
N LYS A 34 5.42 -6.27 5.34
CA LYS A 34 5.01 -7.24 4.32
C LYS A 34 3.73 -7.97 4.72
N ALA A 35 3.65 -8.47 5.96
CA ALA A 35 2.46 -9.15 6.45
C ALA A 35 1.23 -8.22 6.46
N ALA A 36 1.41 -6.94 6.78
CA ALA A 36 0.34 -5.95 6.70
C ALA A 36 -0.10 -5.66 5.26
N GLN A 37 0.86 -5.52 4.33
CA GLN A 37 0.60 -5.34 2.90
C GLN A 37 -0.20 -6.51 2.30
N GLU A 38 0.15 -7.74 2.66
CA GLU A 38 -0.58 -8.93 2.18
C GLU A 38 -2.02 -8.96 2.70
N LYS A 39 -2.24 -8.62 3.98
CA LYS A 39 -3.59 -8.48 4.55
C LYS A 39 -4.40 -7.39 3.85
N LEU A 40 -3.78 -6.25 3.53
CA LEU A 40 -4.44 -5.16 2.83
C LEU A 40 -4.77 -5.51 1.38
N LYS A 41 -3.86 -6.18 0.66
CA LYS A 41 -4.14 -6.68 -0.70
C LYS A 41 -5.27 -7.71 -0.71
N ALA A 42 -5.23 -8.66 0.23
CA ALA A 42 -6.30 -9.63 0.38
C ALA A 42 -7.63 -8.94 0.64
N ALA A 43 -7.67 -7.94 1.53
CA ALA A 43 -8.89 -7.16 1.80
C ALA A 43 -9.34 -6.31 0.59
N GLN A 44 -8.42 -5.68 -0.13
CA GLN A 44 -8.74 -4.88 -1.32
C GLN A 44 -9.28 -5.71 -2.48
N GLU A 45 -8.83 -6.95 -2.66
CA GLU A 45 -9.39 -7.84 -3.68
C GLU A 45 -10.83 -8.25 -3.36
N VAL A 46 -11.20 -8.34 -2.07
CA VAL A 46 -12.60 -8.58 -1.67
C VAL A 46 -13.44 -7.30 -1.79
N GLU A 47 -12.86 -6.12 -1.54
CA GLU A 47 -13.59 -4.85 -1.50
C GLU A 47 -13.70 -4.13 -2.86
N SER A 48 -12.78 -4.40 -3.80
CA SER A 48 -12.82 -3.81 -5.15
C SER A 48 -13.91 -4.39 -6.06
N ALA A 49 -14.66 -5.40 -5.60
CA ALA A 49 -15.82 -5.95 -6.30
C ALA A 49 -17.14 -5.24 -5.96
N ASP A 50 -17.19 -4.40 -4.92
CA ASP A 50 -18.44 -3.75 -4.43
C ASP A 50 -18.30 -2.21 -4.40
N GLY A 51 -17.77 -1.63 -5.48
CA GLY A 51 -17.43 -0.20 -5.59
C GLY A 51 -18.10 0.51 -6.77
N LYS A 52 -19.39 0.22 -7.02
CA LYS A 52 -20.40 1.11 -7.61
C LYS A 52 -19.93 2.11 -8.69
N THR A 53 -19.91 1.64 -9.93
CA THR A 53 -20.35 2.44 -11.09
C THR A 53 -21.84 2.75 -10.92
N THR A 54 -22.20 3.94 -10.47
CA THR A 54 -23.44 4.61 -10.87
C THR A 54 -23.25 6.10 -10.71
N GLU A 55 -23.58 6.86 -11.76
CA GLU A 55 -23.92 8.30 -11.83
C GLU A 55 -23.27 8.89 -13.10
N ASN A 56 -23.96 9.19 -14.20
CA ASN A 56 -25.38 9.30 -14.48
C ASN A 56 -25.63 9.09 -15.99
N ALA A 57 -26.62 8.28 -16.34
CA ALA A 57 -27.34 8.40 -17.59
C ALA A 57 -28.55 9.29 -17.30
N ASP A 58 -28.64 10.46 -17.91
CA ASP A 58 -29.88 11.02 -18.48
C ASP A 58 -29.57 12.37 -19.16
N GLU A 59 -30.37 12.71 -20.17
CA GLU A 59 -30.57 14.08 -20.71
C GLU A 59 -29.62 14.54 -21.87
N LYS A 60 -29.98 14.66 -23.17
CA LYS A 60 -31.28 14.76 -23.87
C LYS A 60 -31.24 14.09 -25.25
N GLN A 61 -32.36 13.44 -25.52
CA GLN A 61 -32.90 13.05 -26.81
C GLN A 61 -33.46 14.28 -27.55
N ALA A 62 -33.30 14.29 -28.88
CA ALA A 62 -34.15 14.95 -29.87
C ALA A 62 -34.31 16.48 -29.84
N GLU A 63 -33.53 17.12 -30.70
CA GLU A 63 -33.99 18.22 -31.57
C GLU A 63 -33.44 17.93 -32.97
N SER A 64 -34.23 17.20 -33.77
CA SER A 64 -35.01 17.78 -34.88
C SER A 64 -34.07 18.28 -35.98
N ARG A 65 -33.64 17.43 -36.92
CA ARG A 65 -34.33 17.26 -38.22
C ARG A 65 -35.35 18.37 -38.50
N VAL A 66 -34.85 19.56 -38.78
CA VAL A 66 -35.43 20.59 -39.64
C VAL A 66 -34.32 21.13 -40.52
#